data_AF-A0A8J3JMY8-F1
#
_entry.id   AF-A0A8J3JMY8-F1
#
_cell.length_a   1.000
_cell.length_b   1.000
_cell.length_c   1.000
_cell.angle_alpha   90.00
_cell.angle_beta   90.00
_cell.angle_gamma   90.00
#
_symmetry.space_group_name_H-M   'P 1'
#
loop_
_entity.id
_entity.type
_entity.pdbx_description
1 polymer ?
#
loop_
_entity_poly.entity_id
_entity_poly.type
_entity_poly.pdbx_seq_one_letter_code
_entity_poly.pdbx_strand_id
1 'polypeptide(L)'
;MTSPREEMACATCLVPLNVLDDHYIHPMYRDNDGHPPVPVPTSQLDTVNRTCDFCGDPHPMWTLLGGNVRVLATSSQTGLLQDMGETWAACVPCMADLDAGRALKVVDRAVRRMRVHDIPFAHAETNKLHQAFLRQRLPGRVLLTTTAWPDLNLNPRELPKVRDRLASFYRSPDELPTTLHISHMRGQLADSLDRARLYWIDNTFTELAEHAASQMPAVTVSKDLAPCDDGLLVWSRPATTHRIAAVSWSLRDEAIEAVVYRAIGSGLEDNPLQHLREHVGWLAPVRAYQLRHDQLIDGSPDNHSAILLATWLLIAQKAAEDVPVEIDKAVRKKYARAQRPLPDVRIVRVRAHTQGDDTGRVSGTGSSRSYTSRVWVTGHWRNQAYGPGRVLRRPVYIHPFLRGPEDAPIKLSTTVRILDQRTSDKPTGD
;
A
#
# COMPACT_ATOMS: atom_id res chain seq x y z
N MET A 1 -28.05 -11.47 -20.53
CA MET A 1 -27.37 -10.30 -19.96
C MET A 1 -25.97 -10.30 -20.54
N THR A 2 -25.64 -9.32 -21.39
CA THR A 2 -24.26 -9.11 -21.87
C THR A 2 -23.38 -8.84 -20.65
N SER A 3 -22.23 -9.51 -20.55
CA SER A 3 -21.26 -9.23 -19.50
C SER A 3 -20.93 -7.73 -19.50
N PRO A 4 -20.83 -7.09 -18.32
CA PRO A 4 -20.40 -5.70 -18.26
C PRO A 4 -19.06 -5.57 -18.98
N ARG A 5 -18.95 -4.55 -19.83
CA ARG A 5 -17.73 -4.27 -20.60
C ARG A 5 -16.59 -4.05 -19.62
N GLU A 6 -15.44 -4.69 -19.86
CA GLU A 6 -14.25 -4.47 -19.05
C GLU A 6 -13.86 -2.98 -19.09
N GLU A 7 -13.66 -2.38 -17.92
CA GLU A 7 -13.33 -0.98 -17.82
C GLU A 7 -11.87 -0.75 -18.17
N MET A 8 -11.63 0.18 -19.10
CA MET A 8 -10.30 0.52 -19.60
C MET A 8 -9.84 1.89 -19.08
N ALA A 9 -8.54 2.03 -18.85
CA ALA A 9 -7.88 3.30 -18.61
C ALA A 9 -6.71 3.48 -19.59
N CYS A 10 -6.18 4.69 -19.69
CA CYS A 10 -4.98 4.91 -20.48
C CYS A 10 -3.72 4.50 -19.72
N ALA A 11 -2.85 3.68 -20.30
CA ALA A 11 -1.56 3.31 -19.72
C ALA A 11 -0.61 4.50 -19.49
N THR A 12 -0.79 5.61 -20.22
CA THR A 12 0.06 6.81 -20.13
C THR A 12 -0.36 7.74 -18.99
N CYS A 13 -1.63 8.16 -18.94
CA CYS A 13 -2.12 9.13 -17.94
C CYS A 13 -2.99 8.51 -16.83
N LEU A 14 -3.25 7.20 -16.90
CA LEU A 14 -4.06 6.43 -15.94
C LEU A 14 -5.52 6.89 -15.82
N VAL A 15 -6.01 7.71 -16.74
CA VAL A 15 -7.41 8.19 -16.75
C VAL A 15 -8.32 7.12 -17.36
N PRO A 16 -9.49 6.82 -16.76
CA PRO A 16 -10.51 5.96 -17.38
C PRO A 16 -10.90 6.45 -18.77
N LEU A 17 -11.04 5.53 -19.72
CA LEU A 17 -11.36 5.83 -21.12
C LEU A 17 -12.84 5.65 -21.38
N ASN A 18 -13.43 6.60 -22.13
CA ASN A 18 -14.76 6.46 -22.70
C ASN A 18 -14.68 5.63 -23.99
N VAL A 19 -15.84 5.17 -24.46
CA VAL A 19 -15.97 4.53 -25.78
C VAL A 19 -16.93 5.33 -26.65
N LEU A 20 -16.48 5.65 -27.86
CA LEU A 20 -17.29 6.26 -28.91
C LEU A 20 -17.04 5.48 -30.21
N ASP A 21 -18.11 4.95 -30.82
CA ASP A 21 -18.06 4.14 -32.05
C ASP A 21 -16.98 3.05 -32.00
N ASP A 22 -16.94 2.29 -30.91
CA ASP A 22 -15.95 1.24 -30.60
C ASP A 22 -14.48 1.69 -30.46
N HIS A 23 -14.21 3.01 -30.48
CA HIS A 23 -12.90 3.58 -30.22
C HIS A 23 -12.80 4.09 -28.78
N TYR A 24 -11.67 3.82 -28.14
CA TYR A 24 -11.36 4.39 -26.83
C TYR A 24 -10.92 5.85 -26.98
N ILE A 25 -11.50 6.74 -26.18
CA ILE A 25 -11.16 8.17 -26.16
C ILE A 25 -11.01 8.65 -24.71
N HIS A 26 -10.17 9.66 -24.51
CA HIS A 26 -10.13 10.36 -23.22
C HIS A 26 -11.46 11.08 -22.96
N PRO A 27 -11.90 11.18 -21.70
CA PRO A 27 -13.02 12.03 -21.36
C PRO A 27 -12.73 13.49 -21.73
N MET A 28 -13.66 14.15 -22.42
CA MET A 28 -13.43 15.51 -22.98
C MET A 28 -13.13 16.58 -21.92
N TYR A 29 -13.52 16.36 -20.67
CA TYR A 29 -13.29 17.28 -19.56
C TYR A 29 -11.92 17.10 -18.90
N ARG A 30 -11.08 16.17 -19.37
CA ARG A 30 -9.73 15.92 -18.85
C ARG A 30 -8.70 16.46 -19.83
N ASP A 31 -7.82 17.32 -19.32
CA ASP A 31 -6.55 17.59 -20.00
C ASP A 31 -5.72 16.30 -20.00
N ASN A 32 -5.17 15.95 -21.14
CA ASN A 32 -4.49 14.68 -21.40
C ASN A 32 -3.13 14.90 -22.08
N ASP A 33 -2.58 16.11 -21.98
CA ASP A 33 -1.29 16.50 -22.56
C ASP A 33 -1.19 16.22 -24.08
N GLY A 34 -2.31 15.97 -24.75
CA GLY A 34 -2.42 15.69 -26.19
C GLY A 34 -1.98 14.29 -26.65
N HIS A 35 -1.73 13.32 -25.75
CA HIS A 35 -1.30 11.98 -26.17
C HIS A 35 -2.48 11.11 -26.66
N PRO A 36 -2.25 10.16 -27.60
CA PRO A 36 -3.29 9.21 -28.01
C PRO A 36 -3.66 8.26 -26.86
N PRO A 37 -4.91 7.77 -26.79
CA PRO A 37 -5.34 6.82 -25.78
C PRO A 37 -4.64 5.46 -25.98
N VAL A 38 -4.06 4.94 -24.91
CA VAL A 38 -3.42 3.61 -24.85
C VAL A 38 -4.23 2.73 -23.90
N PRO A 39 -5.27 2.03 -24.38
CA PRO A 39 -6.21 1.32 -23.52
C PRO A 39 -5.55 0.11 -22.85
N VAL A 40 -5.66 0.06 -21.52
CA VAL A 40 -5.28 -1.07 -20.67
C VAL A 40 -6.41 -1.37 -19.68
N PRO A 41 -6.70 -2.63 -19.36
CA PRO A 41 -7.69 -2.94 -18.35
C PRO A 41 -7.35 -2.32 -17.00
N THR A 42 -8.32 -1.69 -16.35
CA THR A 42 -8.14 -1.13 -15.01
C THR A 42 -7.73 -2.19 -13.98
N SER A 43 -8.09 -3.45 -14.22
CA SER A 43 -7.68 -4.62 -13.43
C SER A 43 -6.16 -4.87 -13.43
N GLN A 44 -5.42 -4.32 -14.40
CA GLN A 44 -3.97 -4.45 -14.53
C GLN A 44 -3.20 -3.25 -13.95
N LEU A 45 -3.90 -2.22 -13.48
CA LEU A 45 -3.30 -1.00 -12.95
C LEU A 45 -3.40 -0.96 -11.43
N ASP A 46 -2.27 -0.66 -10.76
CA ASP A 46 -2.27 -0.42 -9.31
C ASP A 46 -2.93 0.93 -8.94
N THR A 47 -2.98 1.87 -9.89
CA THR A 47 -3.58 3.20 -9.72
C THR A 47 -4.37 3.61 -10.96
N VAL A 48 -5.55 4.19 -10.74
CA VAL A 48 -6.39 4.79 -11.78
C VAL A 48 -6.76 6.20 -11.34
N ASN A 49 -6.51 7.19 -12.19
CA ASN A 49 -6.79 8.61 -11.94
C ASN A 49 -8.29 8.93 -12.10
N ARG A 50 -9.15 8.18 -11.40
CA ARG A 50 -10.60 8.34 -11.43
C ARG A 50 -11.04 9.53 -10.57
N THR A 51 -12.15 10.16 -10.95
CA THR A 51 -12.89 11.12 -10.11
C THR A 51 -14.26 10.53 -9.76
N CYS A 52 -14.86 11.02 -8.68
CA CYS A 52 -16.27 10.75 -8.36
C CYS A 52 -17.16 11.18 -9.53
N ASP A 53 -17.92 10.26 -10.09
CA ASP A 53 -18.80 10.50 -11.25
C ASP A 53 -19.98 11.41 -10.90
N PHE A 54 -20.28 11.58 -9.61
CA PHE A 54 -21.32 12.49 -9.15
C PHE A 54 -20.85 13.93 -8.98
N CYS A 55 -19.62 14.18 -8.54
CA CYS A 55 -19.22 15.55 -8.19
C CYS A 55 -17.82 15.95 -8.66
N GLY A 56 -17.06 15.07 -9.29
CA GLY A 56 -15.69 15.35 -9.73
C GLY A 56 -14.66 15.40 -8.59
N ASP A 57 -14.93 14.80 -7.44
CA ASP A 57 -13.93 14.67 -6.37
C ASP A 57 -12.81 13.70 -6.78
N PRO A 58 -11.51 14.03 -6.61
CA PRO A 58 -10.39 13.21 -7.08
C PRO A 58 -10.15 11.96 -6.24
N HIS A 59 -10.83 11.79 -5.11
CA HIS A 59 -10.67 10.64 -4.23
C HIS A 59 -11.98 9.84 -4.11
N PRO A 60 -12.48 9.24 -5.22
CA PRO A 60 -13.58 8.29 -5.14
C PRO A 60 -13.20 7.09 -4.26
N MET A 61 -14.18 6.48 -3.61
CA MET A 61 -13.95 5.37 -2.67
C MET A 61 -14.79 4.14 -2.97
N TRP A 62 -15.92 4.32 -3.64
CA TRP A 62 -16.89 3.27 -3.85
C TRP A 62 -17.26 3.18 -5.32
N THR A 63 -17.36 1.97 -5.84
CA THR A 63 -18.00 1.67 -7.10
C THR A 63 -19.44 1.25 -6.83
N LEU A 64 -20.36 1.86 -7.56
CA LEU A 64 -21.80 1.62 -7.51
C LEU A 64 -22.26 1.08 -8.86
N LEU A 65 -23.22 0.16 -8.84
CA LEU A 65 -23.93 -0.30 -10.02
C LEU A 65 -25.32 0.35 -10.07
N GLY A 66 -25.72 0.83 -11.24
CA GLY A 66 -27.01 1.48 -11.44
C GLY A 66 -27.49 1.48 -12.87
N GLY A 67 -28.27 2.49 -13.24
CA GLY A 67 -28.78 2.61 -14.61
C GLY A 67 -27.66 2.92 -15.59
N ASN A 68 -27.70 2.31 -16.79
CA ASN A 68 -26.83 2.71 -17.88
C ASN A 68 -27.17 4.14 -18.33
N VAL A 69 -26.20 5.06 -18.22
CA VAL A 69 -26.39 6.47 -18.56
C VAL A 69 -25.65 6.81 -19.85
N ARG A 70 -26.38 7.33 -20.83
CA ARG A 70 -25.82 7.88 -22.08
C ARG A 70 -26.22 9.34 -22.22
N VAL A 71 -25.24 10.20 -22.44
CA VAL A 71 -25.43 11.64 -22.64
C VAL A 71 -25.30 11.94 -24.12
N LEU A 72 -26.34 12.51 -24.70
CA LEU A 72 -26.31 13.04 -26.06
C LEU A 72 -26.35 14.58 -25.96
N ALA A 73 -25.28 15.24 -26.37
CA ALA A 73 -25.24 16.69 -26.53
C ALA A 73 -25.24 17.02 -28.02
N THR A 74 -26.27 17.73 -28.49
CA THR A 74 -26.39 18.12 -29.90
C THR A 74 -26.16 19.62 -30.05
N SER A 75 -25.21 20.01 -30.89
CA SER A 75 -25.07 21.36 -31.44
C SER A 75 -25.61 21.40 -32.88
N SER A 76 -25.66 22.60 -33.48
CA SER A 76 -26.08 22.78 -34.88
C SER A 76 -25.15 22.11 -35.91
N GLN A 77 -23.95 21.68 -35.51
CA GLN A 77 -22.94 21.10 -36.41
C GLN A 77 -22.33 19.79 -35.91
N THR A 78 -22.48 19.44 -34.63
CA THR A 78 -21.86 18.26 -34.01
C THR A 78 -22.77 17.63 -32.97
N GLY A 79 -22.89 16.31 -32.99
CA GLY A 79 -23.47 15.51 -31.91
C GLY A 79 -22.35 14.85 -31.11
N LEU A 80 -22.38 14.99 -29.79
CA LEU A 80 -21.53 14.27 -28.85
C LEU A 80 -22.39 13.20 -28.16
N LEU A 81 -22.05 11.94 -28.35
CA LEU A 81 -22.58 10.84 -27.55
C LEU A 81 -21.50 10.40 -26.56
N GLN A 82 -21.82 10.41 -25.27
CA GLN A 82 -20.96 9.90 -24.21
C GLN A 82 -21.69 8.79 -23.46
N ASP A 83 -21.17 7.57 -23.52
CA ASP A 83 -21.62 6.46 -22.66
C ASP A 83 -20.90 6.57 -21.31
N MET A 84 -21.66 6.89 -20.26
CA MET A 84 -21.19 6.94 -18.88
C MET A 84 -21.38 5.59 -18.15
N GLY A 85 -21.92 4.59 -18.84
CA GLY A 85 -22.06 3.24 -18.32
C GLY A 85 -23.04 3.08 -17.16
N GLU A 86 -23.02 1.90 -16.56
CA GLU A 86 -23.81 1.49 -15.40
C GLU A 86 -22.98 1.40 -14.11
N THR A 87 -21.69 1.72 -14.19
CA THR A 87 -20.71 1.60 -13.10
C THR A 87 -20.17 2.97 -12.76
N TRP A 88 -20.59 3.55 -11.64
CA TRP A 88 -20.19 4.89 -11.21
C TRP A 88 -19.40 4.86 -9.91
N ALA A 89 -18.37 5.67 -9.83
CA ALA A 89 -17.60 5.89 -8.64
C ALA A 89 -18.14 7.05 -7.80
N ALA A 90 -18.26 6.82 -6.49
CA ALA A 90 -18.68 7.79 -5.51
C ALA A 90 -17.56 8.08 -4.51
N CYS A 91 -17.28 9.35 -4.25
CA CYS A 91 -16.47 9.78 -3.11
C CYS A 91 -17.24 9.63 -1.80
N VAL A 92 -16.52 9.66 -0.68
CA VAL A 92 -17.09 9.49 0.67
C VAL A 92 -18.23 10.47 0.97
N PRO A 93 -18.09 11.80 0.71
CA PRO A 93 -19.21 12.72 0.92
C PRO A 93 -20.45 12.40 0.09
N CYS A 94 -20.28 12.00 -1.19
CA CYS A 94 -21.42 11.66 -2.05
C CYS A 94 -22.09 10.40 -1.56
N MET A 95 -21.31 9.38 -1.22
CA MET A 95 -21.82 8.13 -0.67
C MET A 95 -22.62 8.37 0.62
N ALA A 96 -22.11 9.17 1.55
CA ALA A 96 -22.78 9.48 2.82
C ALA A 96 -24.12 10.21 2.62
N ASP A 97 -24.22 11.09 1.62
CA ASP A 97 -25.49 11.74 1.28
C ASP A 97 -26.46 10.78 0.57
N LEU A 98 -25.97 9.92 -0.32
CA LEU A 98 -26.79 8.90 -0.98
C LEU A 98 -27.36 7.88 0.02
N ASP A 99 -26.53 7.38 0.94
CA ASP A 99 -26.95 6.44 1.99
C ASP A 99 -28.02 7.04 2.91
N ALA A 100 -27.97 8.36 3.11
CA ALA A 100 -28.96 9.07 3.92
C ALA A 100 -30.15 9.61 3.11
N GLY A 101 -30.32 9.21 1.85
CA GLY A 101 -31.43 9.62 0.99
C GLY A 101 -31.40 11.09 0.55
N ARG A 102 -30.25 11.77 0.66
CA ARG A 102 -30.07 13.20 0.35
C ARG A 102 -29.49 13.43 -1.04
N ALA A 103 -30.06 12.81 -2.07
CA ALA A 103 -29.55 12.89 -3.45
C ALA A 103 -29.42 14.34 -3.98
N LEU A 104 -30.29 15.26 -3.57
CA LEU A 104 -30.18 16.67 -3.97
C LEU A 104 -28.91 17.35 -3.44
N LYS A 105 -28.40 16.97 -2.26
CA LYS A 105 -27.12 17.49 -1.76
C LYS A 105 -25.93 17.07 -2.63
N VAL A 106 -26.04 15.89 -3.27
CA VAL A 106 -25.03 15.42 -4.23
C VAL A 106 -25.05 16.30 -5.48
N VAL A 107 -26.24 16.65 -5.99
CA VAL A 107 -26.41 17.60 -7.11
C VAL A 107 -25.84 18.97 -6.76
N ASP A 108 -26.20 19.51 -5.58
CA ASP A 108 -25.69 20.82 -5.13
C ASP A 108 -24.16 20.83 -5.07
N ARG A 109 -23.56 19.76 -4.55
CA ARG A 109 -22.11 19.59 -4.48
C ARG A 109 -21.49 19.56 -5.88
N ALA A 110 -22.09 18.82 -6.81
CA ALA A 110 -21.62 18.69 -8.18
C ALA A 110 -21.61 20.05 -8.91
N VAL A 111 -22.73 20.77 -8.88
CA VAL A 111 -22.90 22.08 -9.52
C VAL A 111 -21.89 23.10 -8.99
N ARG A 112 -21.68 23.13 -7.67
CA ARG A 112 -20.67 24.01 -7.05
C ARG A 112 -19.25 23.64 -7.48
N ARG A 113 -18.92 22.35 -7.47
CA ARG A 113 -17.56 21.87 -7.76
C ARG A 113 -17.18 22.02 -9.23
N MET A 114 -18.13 21.82 -10.15
CA MET A 114 -17.98 22.10 -11.58
C MET A 114 -17.95 23.61 -11.88
N ARG A 115 -18.24 24.48 -10.91
CA ARG A 115 -18.31 25.94 -11.06
C ARG A 115 -19.32 26.37 -12.13
N VAL A 116 -20.46 25.69 -12.19
CA VAL A 116 -21.56 25.96 -13.15
C VAL A 116 -22.86 26.40 -12.45
N HIS A 117 -22.73 26.94 -11.24
CA HIS A 117 -23.86 27.33 -10.40
C HIS A 117 -24.59 28.59 -10.90
N ASP A 118 -23.92 29.37 -11.72
CA ASP A 118 -24.40 30.55 -12.42
C ASP A 118 -25.07 30.22 -13.77
N ILE A 119 -24.85 29.02 -14.32
CA ILE A 119 -25.45 28.58 -15.58
C ILE A 119 -26.93 28.23 -15.36
N PRO A 120 -27.86 28.88 -16.08
CA PRO A 120 -29.28 28.52 -16.04
C PRO A 120 -29.45 27.03 -16.37
N PHE A 121 -30.32 26.34 -15.63
CA PHE A 121 -30.62 24.90 -15.79
C PHE A 121 -29.54 23.89 -15.36
N ALA A 122 -28.30 24.30 -15.04
CA ALA A 122 -27.23 23.35 -14.68
C ALA A 122 -27.60 22.41 -13.53
N HIS A 123 -28.32 22.93 -12.53
CA HIS A 123 -28.85 22.12 -11.43
C HIS A 123 -29.87 21.08 -11.89
N ALA A 124 -30.84 21.49 -12.72
CA ALA A 124 -31.87 20.61 -13.23
C ALA A 124 -31.30 19.51 -14.14
N GLU A 125 -30.36 19.84 -15.03
CA GLU A 125 -29.72 18.87 -15.91
C GLU A 125 -28.81 17.90 -15.14
N THR A 126 -28.05 18.40 -14.16
CA THR A 126 -27.24 17.55 -13.28
C THR A 126 -28.11 16.60 -12.46
N ASN A 127 -29.25 17.08 -11.95
CA ASN A 127 -30.22 16.23 -11.26
C ASN A 127 -30.81 15.17 -12.19
N LYS A 128 -31.21 15.52 -13.42
CA LYS A 128 -31.69 14.54 -14.41
C LYS A 128 -30.65 13.45 -14.67
N LEU A 129 -29.39 13.84 -14.87
CA LEU A 129 -28.27 12.92 -15.10
C LEU A 129 -28.09 11.95 -13.92
N HIS A 130 -27.98 12.47 -12.70
CA HIS A 130 -27.83 11.62 -11.50
C HIS A 130 -29.03 10.70 -11.29
N GLN A 131 -30.26 11.18 -11.55
CA GLN A 131 -31.48 10.37 -11.41
C GLN A 131 -31.54 9.24 -12.44
N ALA A 132 -31.01 9.43 -13.65
CA ALA A 132 -30.93 8.36 -14.65
C ALA A 132 -30.15 7.15 -14.12
N PHE A 133 -29.03 7.39 -13.42
CA PHE A 133 -28.28 6.35 -12.74
C PHE A 133 -29.01 5.81 -11.48
N LEU A 134 -29.39 6.72 -10.57
CA LEU A 134 -29.85 6.37 -9.22
C LEU A 134 -31.19 5.61 -9.20
N ARG A 135 -32.08 5.82 -10.17
CA ARG A 135 -33.38 5.12 -10.24
C ARG A 135 -33.26 3.60 -10.40
N GLN A 136 -32.15 3.13 -10.97
CA GLN A 136 -31.87 1.71 -11.16
C GLN A 136 -30.66 1.25 -10.34
N ARG A 137 -30.25 2.05 -9.33
CA ARG A 137 -29.12 1.70 -8.45
C ARG A 137 -29.39 0.39 -7.72
N LEU A 138 -28.47 -0.56 -7.88
CA LEU A 138 -28.48 -1.81 -7.14
C LEU A 138 -28.02 -1.58 -5.68
N PRO A 139 -28.52 -2.38 -4.72
CA PRO A 139 -28.01 -2.33 -3.35
C PRO A 139 -26.54 -2.76 -3.30
N GLY A 140 -25.83 -2.28 -2.28
CA GLY A 140 -24.41 -2.57 -2.10
C GLY A 140 -23.49 -1.52 -2.73
N ARG A 141 -22.19 -1.78 -2.58
CA ARG A 141 -21.08 -0.99 -3.12
C ARG A 141 -19.79 -1.81 -3.03
N VAL A 142 -18.90 -1.59 -3.99
CA VAL A 142 -17.59 -2.24 -4.03
C VAL A 142 -16.52 -1.21 -3.67
N LEU A 143 -15.56 -1.59 -2.82
CA LEU A 143 -14.41 -0.75 -2.50
C LEU A 143 -13.59 -0.45 -3.76
N LEU A 144 -13.33 0.82 -4.04
CA LEU A 144 -12.42 1.24 -5.11
C LEU A 144 -10.97 1.25 -4.57
N THR A 145 -10.17 0.27 -4.98
CA THR A 145 -8.82 0.03 -4.43
C THR A 145 -7.70 0.68 -5.24
N THR A 146 -8.03 1.26 -6.40
CA THR A 146 -7.09 1.89 -7.34
C THR A 146 -7.01 3.41 -7.19
N THR A 147 -7.75 4.01 -6.25
CA THR A 147 -7.72 5.45 -6.00
C THR A 147 -6.32 5.91 -5.62
N ALA A 148 -5.85 6.97 -6.28
CA ALA A 148 -4.57 7.61 -6.02
C ALA A 148 -4.60 8.44 -4.72
N TRP A 149 -4.74 7.79 -3.57
CA TRP A 149 -4.70 8.48 -2.29
C TRP A 149 -3.33 9.12 -2.05
N PRO A 150 -3.28 10.37 -1.56
CA PRO A 150 -2.10 10.96 -0.95
C PRO A 150 -1.49 10.07 0.13
N ASP A 151 -0.23 10.34 0.46
CA ASP A 151 0.43 9.60 1.53
C ASP A 151 -0.20 9.88 2.89
N LEU A 152 -0.14 8.85 3.73
CA LEU A 152 -0.63 8.85 5.08
C LEU A 152 0.55 8.96 6.05
N ASN A 153 0.39 9.78 7.08
CA ASN A 153 1.29 9.76 8.23
C ASN A 153 0.61 8.96 9.35
N LEU A 154 1.19 7.81 9.70
CA LEU A 154 0.74 6.96 10.81
C LEU A 154 1.78 6.99 11.93
N ASN A 155 1.31 6.91 13.17
CA ASN A 155 2.15 6.64 14.32
C ASN A 155 2.10 5.13 14.66
N PRO A 156 3.22 4.50 15.06
CA PRO A 156 3.23 3.10 15.53
C PRO A 156 2.14 2.78 16.57
N ARG A 157 1.82 3.73 17.45
CA ARG A 157 0.78 3.56 18.50
C ARG A 157 -0.64 3.42 17.94
N GLU A 158 -0.86 3.82 16.69
CA GLU A 158 -2.15 3.71 16.01
C GLU A 158 -2.36 2.33 15.39
N LEU A 159 -1.33 1.50 15.26
CA LEU A 159 -1.41 0.19 14.61
C LEU A 159 -2.52 -0.72 15.17
N PRO A 160 -2.76 -0.81 16.49
CA PRO A 160 -3.89 -1.59 17.00
C PRO A 160 -5.24 -1.08 16.48
N LYS A 161 -5.40 0.24 16.32
CA LYS A 161 -6.61 0.85 15.78
C LYS A 161 -6.73 0.58 14.27
N VAL A 162 -5.63 0.70 13.53
CA VAL A 162 -5.56 0.39 12.09
C VAL A 162 -5.98 -1.06 11.85
N ARG A 163 -5.38 -2.00 12.56
CA ARG A 163 -5.68 -3.43 12.51
C ARG A 163 -7.14 -3.73 12.87
N ASP A 164 -7.62 -3.19 13.99
CA ASP A 164 -9.00 -3.39 14.43
C ASP A 164 -10.02 -2.87 13.41
N ARG A 165 -9.76 -1.70 12.77
CA ARG A 165 -10.64 -1.17 11.72
C ARG A 165 -10.59 -2.02 10.45
N LEU A 166 -9.41 -2.48 10.05
CA LEU A 166 -9.26 -3.36 8.90
C LEU A 166 -9.98 -4.70 9.12
N ALA A 167 -9.83 -5.32 10.29
CA ALA A 167 -10.54 -6.55 10.65
C ALA A 167 -12.06 -6.33 10.66
N SER A 168 -12.53 -5.18 11.17
CA SER A 168 -13.96 -4.80 11.11
C SER A 168 -14.45 -4.62 9.68
N PHE A 169 -13.65 -4.00 8.81
CA PHE A 169 -13.97 -3.81 7.41
C PHE A 169 -14.08 -5.15 6.67
N TYR A 170 -13.18 -6.11 6.93
CA TYR A 170 -13.32 -7.45 6.36
C TYR A 170 -14.62 -8.16 6.79
N ARG A 171 -15.19 -7.81 7.94
CA ARG A 171 -16.49 -8.32 8.40
C ARG A 171 -17.68 -7.46 7.96
N SER A 172 -17.46 -6.34 7.29
CA SER A 172 -18.52 -5.45 6.82
C SER A 172 -19.25 -6.03 5.59
N PRO A 173 -20.46 -5.55 5.26
CA PRO A 173 -21.16 -5.97 4.07
C PRO A 173 -20.63 -5.32 2.78
N ASP A 174 -19.72 -4.33 2.86
CA ASP A 174 -19.19 -3.68 1.65
C ASP A 174 -18.34 -4.67 0.87
N GLU A 175 -18.46 -4.66 -0.45
CA GLU A 175 -17.81 -5.64 -1.30
C GLU A 175 -16.36 -5.27 -1.63
N LEU A 176 -15.56 -6.29 -1.94
CA LEU A 176 -14.20 -6.14 -2.42
C LEU A 176 -14.17 -6.42 -3.93
N PRO A 177 -13.26 -5.78 -4.69
CA PRO A 177 -13.06 -6.11 -6.10
C PRO A 177 -12.84 -7.62 -6.29
N THR A 178 -13.56 -8.21 -7.24
CA THR A 178 -13.46 -9.65 -7.56
C THR A 178 -12.05 -10.05 -8.00
N THR A 179 -11.30 -9.10 -8.58
CA THR A 179 -9.88 -9.24 -8.98
C THR A 179 -8.93 -9.52 -7.81
N LEU A 180 -9.33 -9.22 -6.57
CA LEU A 180 -8.53 -9.60 -5.40
C LEU A 180 -8.65 -11.08 -5.06
N HIS A 181 -9.71 -11.75 -5.51
CA HIS A 181 -10.00 -13.17 -5.24
C HIS A 181 -10.07 -13.56 -3.74
N ILE A 182 -10.23 -12.61 -2.82
CA ILE A 182 -10.27 -12.84 -1.36
C ILE A 182 -11.67 -12.76 -0.73
N SER A 183 -12.73 -12.53 -1.52
CA SER A 183 -14.09 -12.34 -0.96
C SER A 183 -14.57 -13.55 -0.14
N HIS A 184 -14.17 -14.76 -0.53
CA HIS A 184 -14.50 -16.00 0.18
C HIS A 184 -13.72 -16.19 1.49
N MET A 185 -12.58 -15.50 1.66
CA MET A 185 -11.68 -15.65 2.81
C MET A 185 -11.79 -14.52 3.82
N ARG A 186 -12.71 -13.56 3.62
CA ARG A 186 -12.81 -12.35 4.44
C ARG A 186 -12.89 -12.63 5.95
N GLY A 187 -13.66 -13.64 6.35
CA GLY A 187 -13.74 -14.05 7.75
C GLY A 187 -12.40 -14.53 8.30
N GLN A 188 -11.71 -15.39 7.56
CA GLN A 188 -10.39 -15.91 7.92
C GLN A 188 -9.33 -14.81 8.00
N LEU A 189 -9.35 -13.85 7.06
CA LEU A 189 -8.48 -12.68 7.06
C LEU A 189 -8.74 -11.80 8.30
N ALA A 190 -10.00 -11.56 8.64
CA ALA A 190 -10.36 -10.78 9.83
C ALA A 190 -9.90 -11.47 11.12
N ASP A 191 -10.05 -12.80 11.20
CA ASP A 191 -9.64 -13.59 12.37
C ASP A 191 -8.11 -13.63 12.50
N SER A 192 -7.38 -13.76 11.39
CA SER A 192 -5.92 -13.64 11.35
C SER A 192 -5.48 -12.26 11.83
N LEU A 193 -6.09 -11.19 11.33
CA LEU A 193 -5.81 -9.82 11.76
C LEU A 193 -6.07 -9.63 13.26
N ASP A 194 -7.08 -10.27 13.85
CA ASP A 194 -7.33 -10.14 15.29
C ASP A 194 -6.23 -10.76 16.16
N ARG A 195 -5.55 -11.79 15.65
CA ARG A 195 -4.40 -12.46 16.29
C ARG A 195 -3.06 -11.85 15.88
N ALA A 196 -3.04 -11.04 14.83
CA ALA A 196 -1.81 -10.56 14.22
C ALA A 196 -0.93 -9.77 15.20
N ARG A 197 0.35 -10.14 15.22
CA ARG A 197 1.41 -9.30 15.77
C ARG A 197 1.67 -8.12 14.84
N LEU A 198 1.91 -6.95 15.41
CA LEU A 198 1.99 -5.69 14.67
C LEU A 198 3.43 -5.22 14.56
N TYR A 199 3.88 -4.95 13.34
CA TYR A 199 5.23 -4.47 13.05
C TYR A 199 5.17 -3.09 12.40
N TRP A 200 5.82 -2.11 13.03
CA TRP A 200 6.11 -0.82 12.44
C TRP A 200 7.55 -0.79 11.93
N ILE A 201 7.72 -0.60 10.63
CA ILE A 201 9.05 -0.47 10.01
C ILE A 201 9.36 1.02 9.89
N ASP A 202 10.41 1.48 10.56
CA ASP A 202 10.80 2.89 10.47
C ASP A 202 11.38 3.27 9.10
N ASN A 203 11.63 4.57 8.89
CA ASN A 203 12.04 5.05 7.56
C ASN A 203 13.40 4.50 7.13
N THR A 204 14.37 4.45 8.04
CA THR A 204 15.73 3.95 7.76
C THR A 204 15.71 2.46 7.44
N PHE A 205 14.91 1.67 8.16
CA PHE A 205 14.75 0.25 7.87
C PHE A 205 13.93 0.03 6.59
N THR A 206 12.97 0.90 6.28
CA THR A 206 12.23 0.88 5.01
C THR A 206 13.19 1.05 3.83
N GLU A 207 14.09 2.04 3.87
CA GLU A 207 15.12 2.26 2.84
C GLU A 207 16.06 1.05 2.69
N LEU A 208 16.50 0.48 3.81
CA LEU A 208 17.31 -0.74 3.80
C LEU A 208 16.57 -1.92 3.15
N ALA A 209 15.30 -2.11 3.50
CA ALA A 209 14.47 -3.19 2.98
C ALA A 209 14.21 -3.03 1.48
N GLU A 210 13.96 -1.82 0.98
CA GLU A 210 13.81 -1.52 -0.44
C GLU A 210 15.09 -1.84 -1.22
N HIS A 211 16.24 -1.39 -0.71
CA HIS A 211 17.52 -1.67 -1.33
C HIS A 211 17.86 -3.18 -1.32
N ALA A 212 17.56 -3.86 -0.22
CA ALA A 212 17.75 -5.30 -0.11
C ALA A 212 16.81 -6.06 -1.06
N ALA A 213 15.55 -5.64 -1.17
CA ALA A 213 14.57 -6.25 -2.07
C ALA A 213 14.99 -6.14 -3.54
N SER A 214 15.46 -4.97 -3.99
CA SER A 214 15.82 -4.75 -5.40
C SER A 214 17.04 -5.55 -5.87
N GLN A 215 17.79 -6.14 -4.95
CA GLN A 215 18.98 -6.96 -5.23
C GLN A 215 18.83 -8.38 -4.71
N MET A 216 17.63 -8.75 -4.25
CA MET A 216 17.38 -10.03 -3.62
C MET A 216 17.58 -11.18 -4.62
N PRO A 217 18.48 -12.15 -4.33
CA PRO A 217 18.56 -13.36 -5.15
C PRO A 217 17.26 -14.15 -5.03
N ALA A 218 17.04 -15.14 -5.88
CA ALA A 218 15.92 -16.05 -5.71
C ALA A 218 15.97 -16.72 -4.31
N VAL A 219 14.97 -16.44 -3.49
CA VAL A 219 14.78 -16.99 -2.14
C VAL A 219 13.66 -18.00 -2.18
N THR A 220 13.92 -19.20 -1.65
CA THR A 220 12.89 -20.20 -1.44
C THR A 220 12.02 -19.81 -0.26
N VAL A 221 10.72 -19.67 -0.49
CA VAL A 221 9.74 -19.42 0.57
C VAL A 221 9.67 -20.64 1.49
N SER A 222 9.80 -20.39 2.79
CA SER A 222 9.56 -21.38 3.83
C SER A 222 8.82 -20.75 5.01
N LYS A 223 8.15 -21.60 5.81
CA LYS A 223 7.43 -21.17 7.01
C LYS A 223 8.29 -20.40 8.01
N ASP A 224 9.58 -20.72 8.08
CA ASP A 224 10.51 -20.15 9.04
C ASP A 224 10.98 -18.73 8.66
N LEU A 225 10.60 -18.24 7.46
CA LEU A 225 10.91 -16.87 7.06
C LEU A 225 10.04 -15.85 7.80
N ALA A 226 8.76 -16.14 7.99
CA ALA A 226 7.84 -15.23 8.64
C ALA A 226 8.18 -15.13 10.14
N PRO A 227 8.20 -13.92 10.74
CA PRO A 227 8.60 -13.74 12.14
C PRO A 227 7.52 -14.19 13.14
N CYS A 228 6.31 -14.50 12.66
CA CYS A 228 5.18 -15.07 13.40
C CYS A 228 4.14 -15.64 12.42
N ASP A 229 3.21 -16.45 12.95
CA ASP A 229 2.17 -17.10 12.15
C ASP A 229 1.18 -16.11 11.53
N ASP A 230 0.63 -15.20 12.36
CA ASP A 230 -0.27 -14.12 11.93
C ASP A 230 0.43 -12.77 12.17
N GLY A 231 0.52 -11.93 11.14
CA GLY A 231 1.17 -10.63 11.28
C GLY A 231 0.61 -9.56 10.36
N LEU A 232 0.77 -8.31 10.80
CA LEU A 232 0.54 -7.11 9.99
C LEU A 232 1.76 -6.20 10.14
N LEU A 233 2.39 -5.91 9.01
CA LEU A 233 3.54 -5.04 8.92
C LEU A 233 3.16 -3.79 8.15
N VAL A 234 3.55 -2.63 8.69
CA VAL A 234 3.31 -1.31 8.09
C VAL A 234 4.64 -0.58 7.99
N TRP A 235 4.97 -0.12 6.79
CA TRP A 235 6.13 0.75 6.57
C TRP A 235 5.78 2.20 6.89
N SER A 236 6.74 2.95 7.43
CA SER A 236 6.52 4.34 7.82
C SER A 236 6.19 5.28 6.67
N ARG A 237 6.53 4.85 5.45
CA ARG A 237 6.11 5.45 4.18
C ARG A 237 5.80 4.33 3.19
N PRO A 238 4.98 4.57 2.15
CA PRO A 238 4.81 3.59 1.09
C PRO A 238 6.15 3.20 0.48
N ALA A 239 6.36 1.89 0.38
CA ALA A 239 7.56 1.28 -0.14
C ALA A 239 7.40 0.93 -1.61
N THR A 240 8.53 0.91 -2.32
CA THR A 240 8.67 0.55 -3.74
C THR A 240 7.86 1.43 -4.71
N THR A 241 8.01 1.18 -6.01
CA THR A 241 7.23 1.84 -7.06
C THR A 241 5.72 1.53 -6.97
N HIS A 242 5.35 0.41 -6.34
CA HIS A 242 3.95 -0.01 -6.16
C HIS A 242 3.26 0.69 -4.98
N ARG A 243 3.97 1.56 -4.24
CA ARG A 243 3.44 2.32 -3.10
C ARG A 243 2.79 1.41 -2.04
N ILE A 244 3.45 0.31 -1.73
CA ILE A 244 2.98 -0.67 -0.73
C ILE A 244 3.12 -0.05 0.66
N ALA A 245 2.01 0.14 1.36
CA ALA A 245 2.01 0.73 2.70
C ALA A 245 2.04 -0.33 3.80
N ALA A 246 1.41 -1.48 3.57
CA ALA A 246 1.35 -2.55 4.54
C ALA A 246 1.18 -3.91 3.87
N VAL A 247 1.54 -4.97 4.60
CA VAL A 247 1.21 -6.35 4.25
C VAL A 247 0.74 -7.08 5.51
N SER A 248 -0.37 -7.79 5.40
CA SER A 248 -0.77 -8.79 6.40
C SER A 248 -0.48 -10.18 5.86
N TRP A 249 -0.13 -11.10 6.74
CA TRP A 249 0.06 -12.50 6.38
C TRP A 249 -0.50 -13.44 7.44
N SER A 250 -0.74 -14.66 6.99
CA SER A 250 -1.16 -15.77 7.83
C SER A 250 -0.53 -17.06 7.32
N LEU A 251 0.18 -17.75 8.19
CA LEU A 251 0.81 -19.03 7.89
C LEU A 251 -0.26 -20.13 7.79
N ARG A 252 -0.17 -20.95 6.75
CA ARG A 252 -0.94 -22.19 6.55
C ARG A 252 0.03 -23.34 6.41
N ASP A 253 -0.48 -24.56 6.33
CA ASP A 253 0.39 -25.75 6.22
C ASP A 253 1.19 -25.74 4.90
N GLU A 254 0.56 -25.36 3.79
CA GLU A 254 1.14 -25.46 2.44
C GLU A 254 1.64 -24.13 1.85
N ALA A 255 1.22 -23.01 2.43
CA ALA A 255 1.57 -21.68 1.93
C ALA A 255 1.48 -20.59 2.99
N ILE A 256 2.02 -19.41 2.67
CA ILE A 256 1.74 -18.17 3.39
C ILE A 256 0.72 -17.38 2.59
N GLU A 257 -0.44 -17.12 3.18
CA GLU A 257 -1.44 -16.23 2.62
C GLU A 257 -1.08 -14.80 2.98
N ALA A 258 -1.00 -13.91 1.99
CA ALA A 258 -0.67 -12.51 2.24
C ALA A 258 -1.52 -11.55 1.41
N VAL A 259 -1.81 -10.40 2.01
CA VAL A 259 -2.57 -9.32 1.40
C VAL A 259 -1.75 -8.03 1.48
N VAL A 260 -1.60 -7.39 0.32
CA VAL A 260 -0.90 -6.12 0.15
C VAL A 260 -1.91 -4.99 0.25
N TYR A 261 -1.54 -3.95 0.98
CA TYR A 261 -2.35 -2.77 1.17
C TYR A 261 -1.63 -1.50 0.71
N ARG A 262 -2.41 -0.58 0.16
CA ARG A 262 -2.03 0.82 0.00
C ARG A 262 -2.67 1.65 1.10
N ALA A 263 -2.05 2.79 1.40
CA ALA A 263 -2.59 3.72 2.38
C ALA A 263 -3.78 4.50 1.80
N ILE A 264 -4.82 4.65 2.62
CA ILE A 264 -5.88 5.65 2.45
C ILE A 264 -5.43 6.88 3.25
N GLY A 265 -4.72 7.78 2.58
CA GLY A 265 -4.13 8.95 3.22
C GLY A 265 -5.05 10.15 3.33
N SER A 266 -4.44 11.33 3.22
CA SER A 266 -5.17 12.61 3.24
C SER A 266 -5.90 12.85 1.91
N GLY A 267 -6.57 13.99 1.74
CA GLY A 267 -7.27 14.34 0.49
C GLY A 267 -8.78 14.53 0.63
N LEU A 268 -9.31 14.29 1.83
CA LEU A 268 -10.67 14.66 2.22
C LEU A 268 -10.61 15.68 3.37
N GLU A 269 -11.69 16.46 3.53
CA GLU A 269 -11.93 17.26 4.73
C GLU A 269 -12.00 16.36 5.99
N ASP A 270 -11.71 16.93 7.17
CA ASP A 270 -11.52 16.17 8.41
C ASP A 270 -12.71 15.27 8.78
N ASN A 271 -13.94 15.76 8.65
CA ASN A 271 -15.14 14.99 9.02
C ASN A 271 -15.38 13.81 8.05
N PRO A 272 -15.46 14.02 6.71
CA PRO A 272 -15.51 12.91 5.75
C PRO A 272 -14.36 11.90 5.91
N LEU A 273 -13.13 12.38 6.17
CA LEU A 273 -11.98 11.51 6.37
C LEU A 273 -12.11 10.68 7.66
N GLN A 274 -12.61 11.28 8.75
CA GLN A 274 -12.88 10.55 9.98
C GLN A 274 -13.95 9.48 9.77
N HIS A 275 -15.05 9.81 9.10
CA HIS A 275 -16.11 8.84 8.79
C HIS A 275 -15.57 7.68 7.95
N LEU A 276 -14.73 7.97 6.95
CA LEU A 276 -14.05 6.94 6.17
C LEU A 276 -13.18 6.03 7.03
N ARG A 277 -12.39 6.60 7.94
CA ARG A 277 -11.51 5.84 8.85
C ARG A 277 -12.28 5.00 9.85
N GLU A 278 -13.48 5.42 10.23
CA GLU A 278 -14.35 4.62 11.10
C GLU A 278 -14.94 3.42 10.36
N HIS A 279 -15.17 3.55 9.05
CA HIS A 279 -15.81 2.56 8.21
C HIS A 279 -14.83 1.57 7.55
N VAL A 280 -13.83 2.08 6.81
CA VAL A 280 -12.85 1.28 6.05
C VAL A 280 -11.48 1.24 6.75
N GLY A 281 -11.15 2.26 7.54
CA GLY A 281 -9.84 2.38 8.18
C GLY A 281 -8.84 3.15 7.31
N TRP A 282 -7.57 2.71 7.34
CA TRP A 282 -6.44 3.41 6.72
C TRP A 282 -5.79 2.63 5.57
N LEU A 283 -6.25 1.41 5.31
CA LEU A 283 -5.60 0.49 4.38
C LEU A 283 -6.64 -0.05 3.41
N ALA A 284 -6.34 0.05 2.11
CA ALA A 284 -7.13 -0.55 1.04
C ALA A 284 -6.39 -1.78 0.51
N PRO A 285 -6.99 -2.98 0.49
CA PRO A 285 -6.35 -4.16 -0.09
C PRO A 285 -6.26 -4.00 -1.61
N VAL A 286 -5.06 -4.15 -2.16
CA VAL A 286 -4.81 -3.99 -3.60
C VAL A 286 -4.41 -5.27 -4.30
N ARG A 287 -3.89 -6.24 -3.54
CA ARG A 287 -3.46 -7.53 -4.06
C ARG A 287 -3.49 -8.56 -2.95
N ALA A 288 -3.77 -9.81 -3.32
CA ALA A 288 -3.55 -10.95 -2.45
C ALA A 288 -2.73 -11.99 -3.21
N TYR A 289 -1.88 -12.71 -2.49
CA TYR A 289 -1.09 -13.79 -3.05
C TYR A 289 -0.91 -14.91 -2.04
N GLN A 290 -0.68 -16.11 -2.57
CA GLN A 290 -0.28 -17.27 -1.80
C GLN A 290 1.17 -17.59 -2.16
N LEU A 291 2.05 -17.54 -1.16
CA LEU A 291 3.45 -17.93 -1.30
C LEU A 291 3.58 -19.39 -0.89
N ARG A 292 3.66 -20.30 -1.87
CA ARG A 292 3.79 -21.74 -1.57
C ARG A 292 5.14 -22.03 -0.91
N HIS A 293 5.15 -22.93 0.06
CA HIS A 293 6.41 -23.41 0.62
C HIS A 293 7.17 -24.16 -0.46
N ASP A 294 8.37 -23.69 -0.85
CA ASP A 294 9.21 -24.09 -2.00
C ASP A 294 9.28 -23.07 -3.15
N GLN A 295 8.37 -22.10 -3.20
CA GLN A 295 8.34 -21.13 -4.28
C GLN A 295 9.60 -20.27 -4.26
N LEU A 296 10.24 -20.10 -5.41
CA LEU A 296 11.34 -19.15 -5.59
C LEU A 296 10.78 -17.75 -5.87
N ILE A 297 11.21 -16.78 -5.06
CA ILE A 297 10.88 -15.36 -5.19
C ILE A 297 12.16 -14.57 -5.31
N ASP A 298 12.28 -13.77 -6.36
CA ASP A 298 13.43 -12.89 -6.60
C ASP A 298 13.10 -11.42 -6.33
N GLY A 299 14.11 -10.56 -6.48
CA GLY A 299 14.00 -9.11 -6.36
C GLY A 299 13.52 -8.39 -7.63
N SER A 300 12.83 -9.08 -8.56
CA SER A 300 12.31 -8.43 -9.76
C SER A 300 11.38 -7.26 -9.40
N PRO A 301 11.43 -6.11 -10.11
CA PRO A 301 10.57 -4.96 -9.83
C PRO A 301 9.08 -5.30 -9.81
N ASP A 302 8.62 -6.25 -10.63
CA ASP A 302 7.22 -6.66 -10.70
C ASP A 302 6.76 -7.51 -9.49
N ASN A 303 7.72 -7.96 -8.67
CA ASN A 303 7.47 -8.88 -7.58
C ASN A 303 7.13 -8.16 -6.27
N HIS A 304 5.84 -7.98 -6.03
CA HIS A 304 5.31 -7.28 -4.86
C HIS A 304 5.66 -7.95 -3.51
N SER A 305 6.06 -9.23 -3.54
CA SER A 305 6.42 -10.01 -2.36
C SER A 305 7.88 -9.82 -1.95
N ALA A 306 8.74 -9.29 -2.84
CA ALA A 306 10.17 -9.16 -2.61
C ALA A 306 10.48 -8.28 -1.39
N ILE A 307 9.77 -7.15 -1.24
CA ILE A 307 9.95 -6.25 -0.09
C ILE A 307 9.56 -6.91 1.24
N LEU A 308 8.52 -7.74 1.25
CA LEU A 308 8.10 -8.48 2.43
C LEU A 308 9.18 -9.49 2.85
N LEU A 309 9.64 -10.32 1.91
CA LEU A 309 10.65 -11.34 2.18
C LEU A 309 11.99 -10.72 2.60
N ALA A 310 12.43 -9.66 1.92
CA ALA A 310 13.62 -8.91 2.30
C ALA A 310 13.50 -8.37 3.74
N THR A 311 12.35 -7.79 4.08
CA THR A 311 12.08 -7.26 5.42
C THR A 311 12.14 -8.37 6.49
N TRP A 312 11.49 -9.51 6.24
CA TRP A 312 11.54 -10.66 7.15
C TRP A 312 12.94 -11.23 7.34
N LEU A 313 13.70 -11.40 6.25
CA LEU A 313 15.08 -11.88 6.28
C LEU A 313 15.97 -10.94 7.11
N LEU A 314 15.81 -9.63 6.96
CA LEU A 314 16.56 -8.64 7.73
C LEU A 314 16.19 -8.70 9.23
N ILE A 315 14.90 -8.81 9.56
CA ILE A 315 14.45 -9.01 10.95
C ILE A 315 15.08 -10.29 11.54
N ALA A 316 15.03 -11.40 10.81
CA ALA A 316 15.55 -12.70 11.27
C ALA A 316 17.08 -12.68 11.49
N GLN A 317 17.81 -11.86 10.74
CA GLN A 317 19.26 -11.69 10.86
C GLN A 317 19.69 -10.84 12.07
N LYS A 318 18.74 -10.33 12.88
CA LYS A 318 19.00 -9.37 13.96
C LYS A 318 19.71 -8.10 13.47
N ALA A 319 19.52 -7.76 12.19
CA ALA A 319 19.84 -6.46 11.62
C ALA A 319 18.95 -5.36 12.22
N ALA A 320 17.79 -5.77 12.76
CA ALA A 320 16.85 -4.92 13.43
C ALA A 320 17.05 -4.90 14.95
N GLU A 321 16.90 -3.72 15.55
CA GLU A 321 16.36 -3.63 16.91
C GLU A 321 14.85 -3.82 16.83
N ASP A 322 14.34 -4.74 17.65
CA ASP A 322 12.93 -5.07 17.74
C ASP A 322 12.41 -4.66 19.12
N VAL A 323 11.81 -3.46 19.19
CA VAL A 323 11.46 -2.80 20.45
C VAL A 323 9.94 -2.84 20.65
N PRO A 324 9.45 -3.39 21.79
CA PRO A 324 8.03 -3.33 22.09
C PRO A 324 7.57 -1.89 22.33
N VAL A 325 6.39 -1.55 21.84
CA VAL A 325 5.74 -0.25 22.09
C VAL A 325 4.85 -0.36 23.32
N GLU A 326 4.95 0.62 24.23
CA GLU A 326 3.98 0.71 25.33
C GLU A 326 2.58 1.01 24.78
N ILE A 327 1.62 0.17 25.12
CA ILE A 327 0.23 0.30 24.67
C ILE A 327 -0.49 1.36 25.50
N ASP A 328 -1.11 2.34 24.81
CA ASP A 328 -1.84 3.44 25.44
C ASP A 328 -2.98 2.94 26.36
N LYS A 329 -3.19 3.67 27.46
CA LYS A 329 -4.21 3.33 28.49
C LYS A 329 -5.62 3.15 27.92
N ALA A 330 -6.00 3.95 26.93
CA ALA A 330 -7.30 3.86 26.28
C ALA A 330 -7.47 2.53 25.52
N VAL A 331 -6.43 2.10 24.80
CA VAL A 331 -6.39 0.80 24.11
C VAL A 331 -6.45 -0.34 25.12
N ARG A 332 -5.63 -0.29 26.19
CA ARG A 332 -5.66 -1.29 27.27
C ARG A 332 -7.06 -1.46 27.87
N LYS A 333 -7.75 -0.35 28.17
CA LYS A 333 -9.12 -0.35 28.72
C LYS A 333 -10.14 -0.92 27.74
N LYS A 334 -10.05 -0.58 26.45
CA LYS A 334 -10.92 -1.11 25.40
C LYS A 334 -10.78 -2.64 25.29
N TYR A 335 -9.54 -3.13 25.27
CA TYR A 335 -9.25 -4.56 25.12
C TYR A 335 -9.68 -5.36 26.34
N ALA A 336 -9.43 -4.85 27.55
CA ALA A 336 -9.91 -5.47 28.78
C ALA A 336 -11.45 -5.59 28.82
N ARG A 337 -12.18 -4.54 28.40
CA ARG A 337 -13.65 -4.57 28.30
C ARG A 337 -14.17 -5.61 27.30
N ALA A 338 -13.43 -5.82 26.22
CA ALA A 338 -13.76 -6.81 25.20
C ALA A 338 -13.18 -8.21 25.51
N GLN A 339 -12.54 -8.39 26.68
CA GLN A 339 -11.85 -9.63 27.07
C GLN A 339 -10.82 -10.12 26.02
N ARG A 340 -10.14 -9.18 25.35
CA ARG A 340 -9.11 -9.47 24.34
C ARG A 340 -7.71 -9.36 24.95
N PRO A 341 -6.74 -10.20 24.52
CA PRO A 341 -5.34 -10.05 24.90
C PRO A 341 -4.80 -8.71 24.36
N LEU A 342 -3.88 -8.08 25.12
CA LEU A 342 -3.28 -6.81 24.68
C LEU A 342 -2.55 -7.00 23.33
N PRO A 343 -2.61 -5.99 22.44
CA PRO A 343 -1.93 -6.07 21.16
C PRO A 343 -0.41 -6.03 21.36
N ASP A 344 0.32 -6.85 20.61
CA ASP A 344 1.79 -6.85 20.56
C ASP A 344 2.24 -5.97 19.39
N VAL A 345 2.81 -4.80 19.72
CA VAL A 345 3.30 -3.81 18.75
C VAL A 345 4.81 -3.73 18.86
N ARG A 346 5.48 -3.92 17.73
CA ARG A 346 6.94 -4.00 17.59
C ARG A 346 7.41 -2.89 16.63
N ILE A 347 8.36 -2.06 17.07
CA ILE A 347 9.05 -1.14 16.16
C ILE A 347 10.36 -1.81 15.72
N VAL A 348 10.52 -1.90 14.41
CA VAL A 348 11.69 -2.44 13.73
C VAL A 348 12.54 -1.26 13.23
N ARG A 349 13.75 -1.15 13.73
CA ARG A 349 14.73 -0.10 13.36
C ARG A 349 16.06 -0.73 13.02
N VAL A 350 16.89 -0.05 12.22
CA VAL A 350 18.26 -0.52 11.99
C VAL A 350 19.01 -0.50 13.32
N ARG A 351 19.61 -1.62 13.68
CA ARG A 351 20.43 -1.72 14.89
C ARG A 351 21.66 -0.83 14.74
N ALA A 352 21.89 0.06 15.70
CA ALA A 352 23.14 0.80 15.74
C ALA A 352 24.29 -0.21 15.92
N HIS A 353 25.22 -0.27 14.98
CA HIS A 353 26.47 -0.98 15.21
C HIS A 353 27.23 -0.21 16.29
N THR A 354 27.15 -0.66 17.54
CA THR A 354 28.16 -0.34 18.53
C THR A 354 29.47 -0.86 17.96
N GLN A 355 30.40 0.03 17.57
CA GLN A 355 31.81 -0.33 17.45
C GLN A 355 32.23 -0.81 18.83
N GLY A 356 32.13 -2.12 19.04
CA GLY A 356 32.29 -2.78 20.31
C GLY A 356 32.78 -4.18 20.05
N ASP A 357 34.10 -4.27 19.89
CA ASP A 357 34.91 -5.43 20.24
C ASP A 357 34.79 -6.69 19.38
N ASP A 358 34.91 -6.55 18.05
CA ASP A 358 35.37 -7.67 17.22
C ASP A 358 36.90 -7.62 17.07
N THR A 359 37.59 -7.81 18.20
CA THR A 359 38.98 -8.32 18.22
C THR A 359 39.00 -9.85 18.05
N GLY A 360 38.02 -10.40 17.32
CA GLY A 360 37.96 -11.77 16.87
C GLY A 360 39.06 -12.05 15.85
N ARG A 361 40.20 -12.54 16.35
CA ARG A 361 41.35 -13.02 15.59
C ARG A 361 40.92 -14.09 14.57
N VAL A 362 40.59 -13.68 13.34
CA VAL A 362 40.34 -14.60 12.22
C VAL A 362 41.69 -15.12 11.72
N SER A 363 42.14 -16.25 12.28
CA SER A 363 43.20 -17.08 11.70
C SER A 363 42.65 -17.80 10.48
N GLY A 364 42.55 -17.10 9.35
CA GLY A 364 42.23 -17.66 8.04
C GLY A 364 43.40 -17.44 7.09
N THR A 365 44.10 -18.52 6.73
CA THR A 365 45.19 -18.52 5.75
C THR A 365 44.63 -18.24 4.34
N GLY A 366 44.55 -16.97 3.99
CA GLY A 366 44.26 -16.48 2.65
C GLY A 366 44.99 -15.17 2.44
N SER A 367 45.80 -15.08 1.38
CA SER A 367 46.65 -13.94 1.01
C SER A 367 46.03 -12.58 1.38
N SER A 368 46.55 -11.96 2.45
CA SER A 368 46.11 -10.65 2.92
C SER A 368 46.62 -9.59 1.96
N ARG A 369 45.77 -9.16 1.03
CA ARG A 369 46.03 -7.92 0.29
C ARG A 369 46.05 -6.77 1.30
N SER A 370 47.20 -6.11 1.45
CA SER A 370 47.34 -4.89 2.25
C SER A 370 46.53 -3.76 1.58
N TYR A 371 45.40 -3.39 2.17
CA TYR A 371 44.60 -2.28 1.68
C TYR A 371 45.21 -0.96 2.17
N THR A 372 45.59 -0.07 1.24
CA THR A 372 46.13 1.28 1.55
C THR A 372 45.04 2.36 1.66
N SER A 373 43.77 1.99 1.48
CA SER A 373 42.62 2.91 1.54
C SER A 373 41.38 2.17 2.05
N ARG A 374 40.44 2.92 2.64
CA ARG A 374 39.09 2.43 2.96
C ARG A 374 38.20 2.58 1.75
N VAL A 375 37.49 1.51 1.39
CA VAL A 375 36.53 1.47 0.28
C VAL A 375 35.14 1.24 0.84
N TRP A 376 34.16 2.02 0.39
CA TRP A 376 32.77 1.76 0.70
C TRP A 376 32.27 0.51 -0.04
N VAL A 377 31.80 -0.48 0.71
CA VAL A 377 31.13 -1.67 0.17
C VAL A 377 29.64 -1.46 0.32
N THR A 378 28.90 -1.49 -0.79
CA THR A 378 27.43 -1.44 -0.77
C THR A 378 26.86 -2.70 -0.14
N GLY A 379 25.66 -2.59 0.42
CA GLY A 379 25.01 -3.76 0.99
C GLY A 379 24.70 -4.77 -0.12
N HIS A 380 24.79 -6.07 0.21
CA HIS A 380 24.62 -7.13 -0.76
C HIS A 380 24.24 -8.44 -0.09
N TRP A 381 23.57 -9.32 -0.84
CA TRP A 381 23.23 -10.65 -0.38
C TRP A 381 24.41 -11.61 -0.52
N ARG A 382 24.55 -12.51 0.45
CA ARG A 382 25.49 -13.62 0.43
C ARG A 382 24.81 -14.90 0.90
N ASN A 383 25.03 -16.01 0.19
CA ASN A 383 24.58 -17.32 0.63
C ASN A 383 25.47 -17.86 1.76
N GLN A 384 24.95 -17.84 2.99
CA GLN A 384 25.64 -18.36 4.16
C GLN A 384 25.28 -19.83 4.38
N ALA A 385 26.30 -20.67 4.57
CA ALA A 385 26.13 -22.07 4.93
C ALA A 385 25.64 -22.20 6.38
N TYR A 386 24.61 -23.01 6.65
CA TYR A 386 24.05 -23.23 7.98
C TYR A 386 23.50 -24.66 8.16
N GLY A 387 23.00 -24.97 9.36
CA GLY A 387 22.45 -26.29 9.71
C GLY A 387 23.51 -27.36 9.99
N PRO A 388 23.09 -28.60 10.32
CA PRO A 388 23.99 -29.73 10.54
C PRO A 388 24.92 -29.93 9.34
N GLY A 389 26.23 -29.96 9.58
CA GLY A 389 27.24 -30.10 8.51
C GLY A 389 27.36 -28.92 7.55
N ARG A 390 26.71 -27.76 7.80
CA ARG A 390 26.72 -26.58 6.91
C ARG A 390 26.22 -26.89 5.48
N VAL A 391 25.34 -27.89 5.34
CA VAL A 391 24.83 -28.33 4.03
C VAL A 391 23.74 -27.39 3.52
N LEU A 392 22.98 -26.76 4.43
CA LEU A 392 21.90 -25.83 4.08
C LEU A 392 22.46 -24.45 3.72
N ARG A 393 21.76 -23.72 2.84
CA ARG A 393 22.12 -22.36 2.42
C ARG A 393 20.99 -21.41 2.75
N ARG A 394 21.32 -20.28 3.39
CA ARG A 394 20.39 -19.18 3.63
C ARG A 394 20.95 -17.87 3.08
N PRO A 395 20.14 -17.04 2.41
CA PRO A 395 20.53 -15.67 2.07
C PRO A 395 20.73 -14.86 3.36
N VAL A 396 21.86 -14.15 3.45
CA VAL A 396 22.15 -13.18 4.49
C VAL A 396 22.50 -11.87 3.82
N TYR A 397 21.90 -10.77 4.27
CA TYR A 397 22.19 -9.44 3.78
C TYR A 397 23.36 -8.86 4.57
N ILE A 398 24.43 -8.52 3.87
CA ILE A 398 25.57 -7.84 4.46
C ILE A 398 25.30 -6.36 4.35
N HIS A 399 25.16 -5.67 5.48
CA HIS A 399 24.96 -4.22 5.52
C HIS A 399 26.10 -3.47 4.84
N PRO A 400 25.86 -2.28 4.27
CA PRO A 400 26.94 -1.43 3.76
C PRO A 400 27.99 -1.14 4.85
N PHE A 401 29.27 -1.23 4.50
CA PHE A 401 30.38 -0.99 5.44
C PHE A 401 31.62 -0.41 4.75
N LEU A 402 32.49 0.21 5.53
CA LEU A 402 33.82 0.63 5.08
C LEU A 402 34.80 -0.53 5.25
N ARG A 403 35.40 -0.97 4.14
CA ARG A 403 36.42 -2.02 4.12
C ARG A 403 37.81 -1.40 4.01
N GLY A 404 38.68 -1.68 4.98
CA GLY A 404 40.09 -1.25 5.00
C GLY A 404 40.53 -0.91 6.42
N PRO A 405 41.83 -0.60 6.65
CA PRO A 405 42.33 -0.19 7.95
C PRO A 405 41.63 1.08 8.45
N GLU A 406 41.34 1.16 9.76
CA GLU A 406 40.62 2.31 10.34
C GLU A 406 41.32 3.65 10.09
N ASP A 407 42.65 3.65 10.08
CA ASP A 407 43.49 4.83 9.88
C ASP A 407 43.71 5.21 8.40
N ALA A 408 43.23 4.39 7.45
CA ALA A 408 43.46 4.64 6.03
C ALA A 408 42.45 5.66 5.45
N PRO A 409 42.81 6.48 4.46
CA PRO A 409 41.89 7.45 3.86
C PRO A 409 40.73 6.75 3.14
N ILE A 410 39.53 7.34 3.20
CA ILE A 410 38.35 6.84 2.49
C ILE A 410 38.45 7.25 1.03
N LYS A 411 38.37 6.29 0.10
CA LYS A 411 38.24 6.59 -1.32
C LYS A 411 36.89 7.27 -1.57
N LEU A 412 36.96 8.50 -2.05
CA LEU A 412 35.79 9.28 -2.46
C LEU A 412 35.03 8.51 -3.54
N SER A 413 33.77 8.20 -3.26
CA SER A 413 32.82 7.68 -4.25
C SER A 413 31.84 8.79 -4.62
N THR A 414 31.25 8.73 -5.81
CA THR A 414 30.27 9.71 -6.32
C THR A 414 29.01 9.84 -5.43
N THR A 415 28.81 8.94 -4.46
CA THR A 415 27.69 8.98 -3.51
C THR A 415 28.13 9.61 -2.18
N VAL A 416 27.53 10.74 -1.80
CA VAL A 416 27.65 11.33 -0.45
C VAL A 416 26.81 10.50 0.51
N ARG A 417 27.43 9.98 1.58
CA ARG A 417 26.75 9.21 2.64
C ARG A 417 27.08 9.83 3.98
N ILE A 418 26.05 10.11 4.78
CA ILE A 418 26.22 10.66 6.13
C ILE A 418 26.60 9.51 7.06
N LEU A 419 27.79 9.60 7.65
CA LEU A 419 28.16 8.78 8.80
C LEU A 419 27.57 9.47 10.02
N ASP A 420 26.72 8.77 10.76
CA ASP A 420 26.14 9.29 12.01
C ASP A 420 27.28 9.47 13.04
N GLN A 421 27.78 10.69 13.19
CA GLN A 421 28.78 11.04 14.18
C GLN A 421 28.06 11.28 15.51
N ARG A 422 28.11 10.29 16.38
CA ARG A 422 27.61 10.37 17.74
C ARG A 422 28.34 11.50 18.48
N THR A 423 27.60 12.54 18.89
CA THR A 423 28.07 13.50 19.89
C THR A 423 28.32 12.76 21.20
N SER A 424 29.59 12.53 21.52
CA SER A 424 30.02 12.02 22.82
C SER A 424 30.00 13.18 23.82
N ASP A 425 28.82 13.54 24.35
CA ASP A 425 28.76 14.33 25.57
C ASP A 425 29.15 13.43 26.74
N LYS A 426 30.43 13.53 27.10
CA LYS A 426 30.96 13.01 28.35
C LYS A 426 30.59 14.03 29.43
N PRO A 427 29.88 13.68 30.50
CA PRO A 427 29.68 14.60 31.61
C PRO A 427 31.04 14.81 32.28
N THR A 428 31.59 16.01 32.16
CA THR A 428 32.63 16.51 33.06
C THR A 428 32.03 16.64 34.44
N GLY A 429 32.48 15.79 35.36
CA GLY A 429 32.34 16.08 36.78
C GLY A 429 33.29 17.20 37.17
N ASP A 430 32.76 18.15 37.94
CA ASP A 430 33.36 18.67 39.17
C ASP A 430 32.20 18.93 40.16
#